data_AF-A0A9J7BVH2-F1
#
_entry.id   AF-A0A9J7BVH2-F1
#
_cell.length_a   1.000
_cell.length_b   1.000
_cell.length_c   1.000
_cell.angle_alpha   90.00
_cell.angle_beta   90.00
_cell.angle_gamma   90.00
#
_symmetry.space_group_name_H-M   'P 1'
#
loop_
_entity.id
_entity.type
_entity.pdbx_description
1 polymer ?
#
loop_
_entity_poly.entity_id
_entity_poly.type
_entity_poly.pdbx_seq_one_letter_code
_entity_poly.pdbx_strand_id
1 'polypeptide(L)'
;MHGQQVEGRVAGKRVPRTRGGGIVALIGLTICGCAAHRPLQVPVAQAAVVVSGTAREALPNDYLRVSFLPADVKVTSLGRPGALRAFVTATPLYAPPLKLADLPAYSGLVNNDANVLVAMRCRPPQPEKVDAVLASWPNVFAAIQRDVPVDATACNGQPPDPATQMACYARAFSDPPSAAVPASLAHAFSYAGALYDGQPQHTALANWLQSNYGIFPAFAGTGYSVKDSYYLDKQPMTAQQILAKSVSSEYVLKNVSLADAGCRCISVASYTGRSADPLDPNFIEQAGGAGECKAVPKLQTGRKK
;
A
#
# COMPACT_ATOMS: atom_id res chain seq x y z
N MET A 1 -33.67 31.73 31.57
CA MET A 1 -33.80 32.95 30.74
C MET A 1 -34.19 32.49 29.35
N HIS A 2 -35.50 32.44 29.04
CA HIS A 2 -36.22 33.38 28.13
C HIS A 2 -35.64 33.38 26.71
N GLY A 3 -36.37 33.15 25.60
CA GLY A 3 -37.80 32.92 25.30
C GLY A 3 -37.91 32.46 23.82
N GLN A 4 -38.75 31.49 23.49
CA GLN A 4 -40.07 31.59 22.83
C GLN A 4 -40.20 32.45 21.55
N GLN A 5 -40.54 31.73 20.45
CA GLN A 5 -41.58 31.93 19.42
C GLN A 5 -41.74 33.28 18.68
N VAL A 6 -42.09 33.21 17.39
CA VAL A 6 -43.38 33.68 16.82
C VAL A 6 -43.61 33.09 15.40
N GLU A 7 -44.82 32.52 15.21
CA GLU A 7 -45.45 32.15 13.93
C GLU A 7 -45.97 33.36 13.13
N GLY A 8 -46.17 33.19 11.82
CA GLY A 8 -46.95 34.15 11.02
C GLY A 8 -47.49 33.57 9.71
N ARG A 9 -48.70 33.01 9.75
CA ARG A 9 -49.58 32.77 8.58
C ARG A 9 -50.51 33.97 8.41
N VAL A 10 -50.66 34.52 7.20
CA VAL A 10 -51.89 35.22 6.78
C VAL A 10 -52.16 34.98 5.29
N ALA A 11 -53.41 34.66 4.99
CA ALA A 11 -53.98 34.45 3.67
C ALA A 11 -54.74 35.70 3.16
N GLY A 12 -54.90 35.82 1.83
CA GLY A 12 -56.19 36.25 1.26
C GLY A 12 -56.21 37.33 0.16
N LYS A 13 -56.93 36.98 -0.93
CA LYS A 13 -57.65 37.81 -1.93
C LYS A 13 -56.78 38.53 -2.98
N ARG A 14 -57.12 38.62 -4.28
CA ARG A 14 -58.44 38.76 -4.94
C ARG A 14 -58.34 38.39 -6.43
N VAL A 15 -59.44 37.90 -7.00
CA VAL A 15 -59.69 37.57 -8.43
C VAL A 15 -60.14 38.82 -9.20
N PRO A 16 -59.93 38.88 -10.54
CA PRO A 16 -61.02 39.25 -11.42
C PRO A 16 -61.32 38.21 -12.51
N ARG A 17 -62.62 38.01 -12.72
CA ARG A 17 -63.28 37.30 -13.82
C ARG A 17 -63.20 38.13 -15.10
N THR A 18 -62.91 37.49 -16.22
CA THR A 18 -63.45 37.87 -17.54
C THR A 18 -63.97 36.62 -18.25
N ARG A 19 -65.20 36.75 -18.76
CA ARG A 19 -65.99 35.75 -19.49
C ARG A 19 -65.67 35.78 -20.98
N GLY A 20 -65.91 34.65 -21.64
CA GLY A 20 -65.96 34.47 -23.10
C GLY A 20 -65.04 33.31 -23.47
N GLY A 21 -65.48 32.09 -23.75
CA GLY A 21 -66.60 31.69 -24.59
C GLY A 21 -66.00 31.07 -25.86
N GLY A 22 -66.13 29.76 -26.05
CA GLY A 22 -65.72 29.09 -27.29
C GLY A 22 -65.05 27.73 -27.08
N ILE A 23 -65.79 26.67 -27.43
CA ILE A 23 -65.35 25.28 -27.51
C ILE A 23 -64.47 25.10 -28.75
N VAL A 24 -63.27 24.53 -28.60
CA VAL A 24 -62.67 23.58 -29.58
C VAL A 24 -61.71 22.65 -28.82
N ALA A 25 -62.04 21.35 -28.81
CA ALA A 25 -61.09 20.31 -28.45
C ALA A 25 -60.15 20.09 -29.64
N LEU A 26 -58.84 20.26 -29.43
CA LEU A 26 -57.83 19.65 -30.30
C LEU A 26 -56.68 19.10 -29.47
N ILE A 27 -56.54 17.79 -29.58
CA ILE A 27 -55.45 16.94 -29.12
C ILE A 27 -54.15 17.43 -29.76
N GLY A 28 -53.11 17.64 -28.95
CA GLY A 28 -51.82 18.15 -29.43
C GLY A 28 -50.67 17.79 -28.48
N LEU A 29 -50.26 16.53 -28.54
CA LEU A 29 -48.90 16.02 -28.28
C LEU A 29 -48.11 16.68 -27.12
N THR A 30 -48.29 16.14 -25.91
CA THR A 30 -47.16 16.02 -24.98
C THR A 30 -46.06 15.21 -25.64
N ILE A 31 -44.92 15.87 -25.92
CA ILE A 31 -43.66 15.20 -26.26
C ILE A 31 -43.25 14.40 -25.02
N CYS A 32 -43.71 13.16 -24.95
CA CYS A 32 -43.02 12.11 -24.21
C CYS A 32 -41.65 11.99 -24.87
N GLY A 33 -40.64 12.60 -24.24
CA GLY A 33 -39.25 12.29 -24.52
C GLY A 33 -38.97 10.85 -24.10
N CYS A 34 -39.43 9.89 -24.88
CA CYS A 34 -38.78 8.59 -24.96
C CYS A 34 -37.39 8.89 -25.53
N ALA A 35 -36.41 9.12 -24.65
CA ALA A 35 -35.03 8.93 -25.01
C ALA A 35 -34.91 7.46 -25.42
N ALA A 36 -35.03 7.23 -26.72
CA ALA A 36 -34.66 5.95 -27.31
C ALA A 36 -33.21 5.73 -26.90
N HIS A 37 -33.00 4.86 -25.91
CA HIS A 37 -31.72 4.22 -25.70
C HIS A 37 -31.43 3.47 -26.99
N ARG A 38 -30.76 4.15 -27.94
CA ARG A 38 -30.00 3.44 -28.96
C ARG A 38 -29.11 2.49 -28.18
N PRO A 39 -29.16 1.17 -28.43
CA PRO A 39 -28.09 0.32 -27.95
C PRO A 39 -26.81 0.94 -28.51
N LEU A 40 -25.97 1.48 -27.63
CA LEU A 40 -24.59 1.75 -27.96
C LEU A 40 -24.08 0.42 -28.49
N GLN A 41 -23.85 0.34 -29.80
CA GLN A 41 -23.06 -0.73 -30.37
C GLN A 41 -21.75 -0.71 -29.58
N VAL A 42 -21.60 -1.70 -28.70
CA VAL A 42 -20.33 -1.94 -28.01
C VAL A 42 -19.32 -2.13 -29.14
N PRO A 43 -18.32 -1.25 -29.29
CA PRO A 43 -17.28 -1.50 -30.26
C PRO A 43 -16.71 -2.89 -29.96
N VAL A 44 -16.61 -3.73 -30.99
CA VAL A 44 -15.87 -4.98 -30.94
C VAL A 44 -14.58 -4.69 -30.18
N ALA A 45 -14.38 -5.36 -29.05
CA ALA A 45 -13.24 -5.14 -28.17
C ALA A 45 -11.99 -5.07 -29.05
N GLN A 46 -11.40 -3.88 -29.16
CA GLN A 46 -10.10 -3.74 -29.77
C GLN A 46 -9.22 -4.73 -29.03
N ALA A 47 -8.55 -5.63 -29.76
CA ALA A 47 -7.58 -6.54 -29.17
C ALA A 47 -6.73 -5.69 -28.22
N ALA A 48 -6.74 -6.05 -26.93
CA ALA A 48 -6.03 -5.29 -25.91
C ALA A 48 -4.64 -5.00 -26.46
N VAL A 49 -4.23 -3.73 -26.46
CA VAL A 49 -2.85 -3.38 -26.77
C VAL A 49 -2.02 -4.26 -25.85
N VAL A 50 -1.37 -5.27 -26.41
CA VAL A 50 -0.41 -6.09 -25.69
C VAL A 50 0.75 -5.16 -25.48
N VAL A 51 0.71 -4.42 -24.37
CA VAL A 51 1.85 -3.73 -23.82
C VAL A 51 2.89 -4.83 -23.68
N SER A 52 3.91 -4.81 -24.54
CA SER A 52 5.00 -5.79 -24.50
C SER A 52 5.50 -5.85 -23.05
N GLY A 53 5.90 -7.02 -22.56
CA GLY A 53 6.37 -7.19 -21.18
C GLY A 53 7.50 -6.24 -20.77
N THR A 54 8.08 -5.50 -21.72
CA THR A 54 9.07 -4.42 -21.57
C THR A 54 8.51 -3.06 -21.15
N ALA A 55 7.19 -2.82 -21.23
CA ALA A 55 6.54 -1.59 -20.77
C ALA A 55 5.85 -1.75 -19.39
N ARG A 56 5.88 -2.97 -18.83
CA ARG A 56 5.86 -3.11 -17.37
C ARG A 56 7.22 -2.63 -16.87
N GLU A 57 7.22 -1.77 -15.87
CA GLU A 57 8.43 -1.51 -15.07
C GLU A 57 9.00 -2.90 -14.72
N ALA A 58 10.18 -3.24 -15.27
CA ALA A 58 10.80 -4.51 -14.95
C ALA A 58 10.91 -4.58 -13.43
N LEU A 59 10.51 -5.69 -12.80
CA LEU A 59 10.64 -5.86 -11.36
C LEU A 59 12.07 -5.47 -11.00
N PRO A 60 12.29 -4.44 -10.17
CA PRO A 60 13.61 -3.97 -9.85
C PRO A 60 14.30 -5.10 -9.12
N ASN A 61 15.20 -5.82 -9.78
CA ASN A 61 15.96 -6.92 -9.17
C ASN A 61 17.07 -6.39 -8.25
N ASP A 62 16.79 -5.28 -7.56
CA ASP A 62 17.66 -4.51 -6.70
C ASP A 62 16.80 -3.84 -5.62
N TYR A 63 16.83 -4.44 -4.44
CA TYR A 63 15.99 -4.07 -3.31
C TYR A 63 16.85 -3.59 -2.14
N LEU A 64 16.31 -2.69 -1.33
CA LEU A 64 16.94 -2.22 -0.11
C LEU A 64 15.99 -2.40 1.07
N ARG A 65 16.53 -2.94 2.17
CA ARG A 65 15.82 -3.07 3.45
C ARG A 65 16.68 -2.49 4.57
N VAL A 66 16.03 -1.76 5.46
CA VAL A 66 16.63 -1.17 6.65
C VAL A 66 15.87 -1.63 7.89
N SER A 67 16.57 -1.88 8.99
CA SER A 67 15.98 -2.28 10.26
C SER A 67 16.85 -1.82 11.42
N PHE A 68 16.23 -1.60 12.58
CA PHE A 68 16.93 -1.29 13.83
C PHE A 68 16.73 -2.44 14.81
N LEU A 69 17.78 -3.21 15.09
CA LEU A 69 17.71 -4.44 15.87
C LEU A 69 18.54 -4.35 17.16
N PRO A 70 18.20 -5.13 18.20
CA PRO A 70 19.09 -5.35 19.34
C PRO A 70 20.46 -5.89 18.88
N ALA A 71 21.52 -5.57 19.62
CA ALA A 71 22.90 -5.83 19.19
C ALA A 71 23.29 -7.32 19.10
N ASP A 72 22.56 -8.19 19.81
CA ASP A 72 22.75 -9.63 19.87
C ASP A 72 22.02 -10.39 18.74
N VAL A 73 21.21 -9.70 17.93
CA VAL A 73 20.47 -10.34 16.84
C VAL A 73 21.38 -10.60 15.65
N LYS A 74 21.68 -11.88 15.41
CA LYS A 74 22.33 -12.31 14.18
C LYS A 74 21.35 -12.27 13.01
N VAL A 75 21.71 -11.55 11.95
CA VAL A 75 20.89 -11.41 10.74
C VAL A 75 21.46 -12.28 9.63
N THR A 76 20.76 -13.36 9.31
CA THR A 76 21.11 -14.34 8.25
C THR A 76 19.98 -14.56 7.24
N SER A 77 18.82 -13.92 7.44
CA SER A 77 17.65 -13.99 6.56
C SER A 77 17.11 -12.60 6.22
N LEU A 78 16.34 -12.53 5.12
CA LEU A 78 15.72 -11.29 4.64
C LEU A 78 14.78 -10.64 5.64
N GLY A 79 14.05 -11.43 6.42
CA GLY A 79 13.12 -11.03 7.47
C GLY A 79 13.55 -11.60 8.82
N ARG A 80 12.75 -11.35 9.86
CA ARG A 80 12.96 -11.95 11.18
C ARG A 80 12.68 -13.46 11.15
N PRO A 81 13.23 -14.25 12.09
CA PRO A 81 12.88 -15.67 12.21
C PRO A 81 11.36 -15.88 12.28
N GLY A 82 10.85 -16.83 11.49
CA GLY A 82 9.42 -17.16 11.43
C GLY A 82 8.54 -16.23 10.59
N ALA A 83 9.05 -15.10 10.08
CA ALA A 83 8.30 -14.30 9.11
C ALA A 83 8.18 -15.05 7.76
N LEU A 84 7.08 -14.84 7.06
CA LEU A 84 6.85 -15.44 5.73
C LEU A 84 7.54 -14.64 4.63
N ARG A 85 7.46 -13.32 4.73
CA ARG A 85 8.03 -12.36 3.79
C ARG A 85 8.69 -11.19 4.49
N ALA A 86 9.55 -10.51 3.77
CA ALA A 86 10.18 -9.27 4.16
C ALA A 86 9.72 -8.13 3.25
N PHE A 87 9.25 -7.05 3.86
CA PHE A 87 9.01 -5.79 3.18
C PHE A 87 10.33 -5.14 2.78
N VAL A 88 10.43 -4.71 1.53
CA VAL A 88 11.61 -4.06 0.95
C VAL A 88 11.18 -2.93 0.01
N THR A 89 12.07 -1.98 -0.23
CA THR A 89 11.85 -0.91 -1.21
C THR A 89 12.80 -1.07 -2.37
N ALA A 90 12.41 -0.63 -3.57
CA ALA A 90 13.33 -0.57 -4.68
C ALA A 90 14.53 0.34 -4.35
N THR A 91 15.75 -0.13 -4.59
CA THR A 91 16.98 0.62 -4.29
C THR A 91 17.03 2.03 -4.91
N PRO A 92 16.44 2.32 -6.10
CA PRO A 92 16.43 3.66 -6.66
C PRO A 92 15.86 4.77 -5.75
N LEU A 93 15.02 4.45 -4.75
CA LEU A 93 14.58 5.44 -3.75
C LEU A 93 15.76 6.11 -3.03
N TYR A 94 16.85 5.38 -2.84
CA TYR A 94 18.04 5.79 -2.10
C TYR A 94 19.11 6.37 -3.05
N ALA A 95 18.70 6.84 -4.23
CA ALA A 95 19.54 7.53 -5.20
C ALA A 95 18.94 8.92 -5.52
N PRO A 96 19.52 10.01 -4.99
CA PRO A 96 20.72 10.08 -4.16
C PRO A 96 20.51 9.47 -2.76
N PRO A 97 21.60 9.10 -2.05
CA PRO A 97 21.52 8.53 -0.70
C PRO A 97 20.69 9.38 0.26
N LEU A 98 19.72 8.75 0.94
CA LEU A 98 18.85 9.38 1.94
C LEU A 98 19.53 9.39 3.30
N LYS A 99 19.35 10.44 4.09
CA LYS A 99 19.77 10.43 5.50
C LYS A 99 18.88 9.48 6.30
N LEU A 100 19.43 8.86 7.33
CA LEU A 100 18.62 8.01 8.21
C LEU A 100 17.44 8.76 8.85
N ALA A 101 17.62 10.05 9.18
CA ALA A 101 16.58 10.91 9.72
C ALA A 101 15.41 11.15 8.76
N ASP A 102 15.62 10.95 7.45
CA ASP A 102 14.58 11.15 6.43
C ASP A 102 13.78 9.87 6.17
N LEU A 103 14.29 8.69 6.54
CA LEU A 103 13.62 7.40 6.32
C LEU A 103 12.18 7.31 6.86
N PRO A 104 11.81 7.90 8.02
CA PRO A 104 10.42 7.87 8.47
C PRO A 104 9.45 8.46 7.43
N ALA A 105 9.89 9.47 6.68
CA ALA A 105 9.07 10.10 5.65
C ALA A 105 8.90 9.21 4.41
N TYR A 106 9.72 8.19 4.19
CA TYR A 106 9.65 7.39 2.96
C TYR A 106 9.25 5.94 3.21
N SER A 107 9.91 5.28 4.16
CA SER A 107 9.71 3.86 4.48
C SER A 107 9.06 3.64 5.85
N GLY A 108 8.62 4.72 6.51
CA GLY A 108 8.00 4.65 7.84
C GLY A 108 8.94 4.14 8.93
N LEU A 109 10.25 4.10 8.67
CA LEU A 109 11.23 3.56 9.59
C LEU A 109 11.81 4.66 10.48
N VAL A 110 11.41 4.65 11.75
CA VAL A 110 11.93 5.57 12.77
C VAL A 110 13.35 5.21 13.16
N ASN A 111 14.24 6.20 13.13
CA ASN A 111 15.60 6.04 13.62
C ASN A 111 15.60 5.66 15.11
N ASN A 112 16.36 4.62 15.46
CA ASN A 112 16.51 4.20 16.84
C ASN A 112 17.99 4.10 17.22
N ASP A 113 18.46 5.09 17.98
CA ASP A 113 19.86 5.21 18.42
C ASP A 113 20.26 4.28 19.56
N ALA A 114 19.31 3.55 20.17
CA ALA A 114 19.61 2.46 21.09
C ALA A 114 19.94 1.15 20.36
N ASN A 115 19.53 1.02 19.10
CA ASN A 115 19.63 -0.22 18.33
C ASN A 115 20.76 -0.17 17.28
N VAL A 116 21.21 -1.35 16.88
CA VAL A 116 22.09 -1.56 15.73
C VAL A 116 21.28 -1.33 14.47
N LEU A 117 21.78 -0.44 13.61
CA LEU A 117 21.27 -0.28 12.26
C LEU A 117 21.72 -1.48 11.43
N VAL A 118 20.77 -2.13 10.78
CA VAL A 118 21.03 -3.15 9.78
C VAL A 118 20.48 -2.65 8.45
N ALA A 119 21.35 -2.63 7.44
CA ALA A 119 20.98 -2.24 6.09
C ALA A 119 21.48 -3.28 5.11
N MET A 120 20.59 -3.72 4.22
CA MET A 120 20.90 -4.73 3.23
C MET A 120 20.42 -4.29 1.85
N ARG A 121 21.28 -4.50 0.85
CA ARG A 121 20.95 -4.37 -0.57
C ARG A 121 20.92 -5.77 -1.15
N CYS A 122 19.84 -6.13 -1.81
CA CYS A 122 19.59 -7.49 -2.29
C CYS A 122 19.38 -7.47 -3.80
N ARG A 123 20.20 -8.26 -4.50
CA ARG A 123 20.12 -8.47 -5.94
C ARG A 123 20.02 -9.96 -6.19
N PRO A 124 18.79 -10.52 -6.12
CA PRO A 124 18.58 -11.95 -6.24
C PRO A 124 19.17 -12.49 -7.56
N PRO A 125 20.14 -13.43 -7.51
CA PRO A 125 20.64 -14.07 -8.72
C PRO A 125 19.58 -15.02 -9.31
N GLN A 126 18.65 -15.48 -8.48
CA GLN A 126 17.54 -16.37 -8.79
C GLN A 126 16.23 -15.70 -8.30
N PRO A 127 15.64 -14.79 -9.10
CA PRO A 127 14.45 -14.01 -8.71
C PRO A 127 13.27 -14.86 -8.24
N GLU A 128 13.14 -16.09 -8.76
CA GLU A 128 12.11 -17.07 -8.38
C GLU A 128 12.23 -17.55 -6.93
N LYS A 129 13.44 -17.55 -6.34
CA LYS A 129 13.63 -17.94 -4.94
C LYS A 129 13.06 -16.92 -3.97
N VAL A 130 13.17 -15.64 -4.31
CA VAL A 130 12.63 -14.57 -3.47
C VAL A 130 11.18 -14.27 -3.78
N ASP A 131 10.63 -14.75 -4.90
CA ASP A 131 9.23 -14.55 -5.33
C ASP A 131 8.78 -13.11 -5.05
N ALA A 132 9.47 -12.14 -5.65
CA ALA A 132 9.24 -10.74 -5.39
C ALA A 132 7.84 -10.33 -5.87
N VAL A 133 7.02 -9.83 -4.94
CA VAL A 133 5.65 -9.41 -5.20
C VAL A 133 5.58 -7.90 -5.00
N LEU A 134 5.10 -7.16 -6.03
CA LEU A 134 4.79 -5.74 -5.87
C LEU A 134 3.77 -5.59 -4.75
N ALA A 135 4.08 -4.76 -3.75
CA ALA A 135 3.31 -4.61 -2.53
C ALA A 135 2.05 -3.76 -2.77
N SER A 136 1.14 -4.26 -3.61
CA SER A 136 -0.23 -3.78 -3.73
C SER A 136 -1.17 -4.70 -2.94
N TRP A 137 -2.29 -4.18 -2.45
CA TRP A 137 -3.23 -4.98 -1.65
C TRP A 137 -3.71 -6.26 -2.35
N PRO A 138 -4.15 -6.23 -3.63
CA PRO A 138 -4.53 -7.45 -4.35
C PRO A 138 -3.39 -8.48 -4.41
N ASN A 139 -2.16 -8.02 -4.66
CA ASN A 139 -0.99 -8.89 -4.74
C ASN A 139 -0.59 -9.46 -3.36
N VAL A 140 -0.71 -8.66 -2.30
CA VAL A 140 -0.47 -9.10 -0.91
C VAL A 140 -1.48 -10.16 -0.50
N PHE A 141 -2.77 -9.96 -0.77
CA PHE A 141 -3.79 -10.97 -0.49
C PHE A 141 -3.53 -12.26 -1.28
N ALA A 142 -3.17 -12.16 -2.57
CA ALA A 142 -2.78 -13.32 -3.36
C ALA A 142 -1.53 -14.02 -2.81
N ALA A 143 -0.55 -13.28 -2.28
CA ALA A 143 0.64 -13.86 -1.65
C ALA A 143 0.30 -14.59 -0.35
N ILE A 144 -0.57 -14.02 0.49
CA ILE A 144 -1.05 -14.65 1.73
C ILE A 144 -1.72 -15.99 1.44
N GLN A 145 -2.59 -16.06 0.43
CA GLN A 145 -3.25 -17.31 0.04
C GLN A 145 -2.26 -18.39 -0.41
N ARG A 146 -1.11 -18.01 -1.00
CA ARG A 146 -0.05 -18.95 -1.39
C ARG A 146 0.81 -19.38 -0.21
N ASP A 147 1.13 -18.45 0.68
CA ASP A 147 2.05 -18.69 1.80
C ASP A 147 1.35 -19.39 2.98
N VAL A 148 0.03 -19.25 3.10
CA VAL A 148 -0.81 -19.89 4.12
C VAL A 148 -1.95 -20.65 3.43
N PRO A 149 -1.68 -21.84 2.87
CA PRO A 149 -2.72 -22.63 2.23
C PRO A 149 -3.74 -23.10 3.26
N VAL A 150 -5.01 -22.82 3.00
CA VAL A 150 -6.13 -23.24 3.84
C VAL A 150 -7.15 -24.04 3.05
N ASP A 151 -7.67 -25.10 3.64
CA ASP A 151 -8.70 -25.93 3.03
C ASP A 151 -9.98 -25.12 2.79
N ALA A 152 -10.81 -25.58 1.85
CA ALA A 152 -12.08 -24.91 1.50
C ALA A 152 -13.01 -24.70 2.70
N THR A 153 -12.98 -25.61 3.68
CA THR A 153 -13.84 -25.58 4.86
C THR A 153 -13.28 -24.76 6.03
N ALA A 154 -11.98 -24.41 5.99
CA ALA A 154 -11.31 -23.70 7.09
C ALA A 154 -11.93 -22.32 7.34
N CYS A 155 -12.55 -21.72 6.33
CA CYS A 155 -13.16 -20.39 6.39
C CYS A 155 -14.68 -20.41 6.65
N ASN A 156 -15.27 -21.57 6.95
CA ASN A 156 -16.71 -21.70 7.23
C ASN A 156 -17.10 -21.21 8.64
N GLY A 157 -16.12 -20.78 9.44
CA GLY A 157 -16.32 -20.23 10.78
C GLY A 157 -15.24 -19.20 11.08
N GLN A 158 -15.02 -18.91 12.37
CA GLN A 158 -13.94 -18.04 12.83
C GLN A 158 -12.79 -18.91 13.33
N PRO A 159 -11.71 -19.10 12.55
CA PRO A 159 -10.57 -19.92 12.97
C PRO A 159 -9.95 -19.35 14.25
N PRO A 160 -9.37 -20.19 15.13
CA PRO A 160 -8.79 -19.71 16.37
C PRO A 160 -7.43 -19.02 16.18
N ASP A 161 -6.66 -19.39 15.16
CA ASP A 161 -5.31 -18.87 14.95
C ASP A 161 -5.27 -17.68 13.96
N PRO A 162 -4.44 -16.65 14.20
CA PRO A 162 -4.38 -15.48 13.33
C PRO A 162 -3.92 -15.77 11.89
N ALA A 163 -3.16 -16.84 11.65
CA ALA A 163 -2.67 -17.16 10.31
C ALA A 163 -3.81 -17.64 9.42
N THR A 164 -4.61 -18.59 9.90
CA THR A 164 -5.80 -19.09 9.20
C THR A 164 -6.86 -18.00 9.08
N GLN A 165 -7.08 -17.18 10.12
CA GLN A 165 -7.98 -16.03 10.02
C GLN A 165 -7.53 -15.06 8.91
N MET A 166 -6.23 -14.75 8.83
CA MET A 166 -5.70 -13.89 7.78
C MET A 166 -5.82 -14.52 6.39
N ALA A 167 -5.53 -15.81 6.25
CA ALA A 167 -5.68 -16.52 4.98
C ALA A 167 -7.14 -16.51 4.51
N CYS A 168 -8.10 -16.72 5.43
CA CYS A 168 -9.53 -16.60 5.14
C CYS A 168 -9.94 -15.17 4.78
N TYR A 169 -9.42 -14.16 5.49
CA TYR A 169 -9.62 -12.76 5.15
C TYR A 169 -9.08 -12.44 3.74
N ALA A 170 -7.88 -12.88 3.42
CA ALA A 170 -7.30 -12.70 2.09
C ALA A 170 -8.07 -13.45 1.00
N ARG A 171 -8.63 -14.63 1.31
CA ARG A 171 -9.47 -15.43 0.39
C ARG A 171 -10.83 -14.80 0.13
N ALA A 172 -11.40 -14.10 1.10
CA ALA A 172 -12.67 -13.39 0.96
C ALA A 172 -12.55 -12.09 0.13
N PHE A 173 -11.33 -11.61 -0.12
CA PHE A 173 -11.10 -10.50 -1.03
C PHE A 173 -11.53 -10.87 -2.45
N SER A 174 -12.38 -10.04 -3.05
CA SER A 174 -12.80 -10.15 -4.44
C SER A 174 -12.32 -8.92 -5.20
N ASP A 175 -11.73 -9.10 -6.37
CA ASP A 175 -11.32 -7.99 -7.25
C ASP A 175 -12.05 -8.09 -8.59
N PRO A 176 -13.38 -7.86 -8.62
CA PRO A 176 -14.14 -7.98 -9.84
C PRO A 176 -13.72 -6.88 -10.84
N PRO A 177 -13.68 -7.18 -12.15
CA PRO A 177 -13.36 -6.18 -13.15
C PRO A 177 -14.40 -5.04 -13.14
N SER A 178 -13.93 -3.80 -13.20
CA SER A 178 -14.75 -2.61 -13.31
C SER A 178 -14.42 -1.84 -14.59
N ALA A 179 -15.43 -1.19 -15.16
CA ALA A 179 -15.23 -0.23 -16.26
C ALA A 179 -14.60 1.10 -15.80
N ALA A 180 -14.45 1.31 -14.49
CA ALA A 180 -13.87 2.53 -13.93
C ALA A 180 -12.71 2.19 -12.98
N VAL A 181 -11.50 2.64 -13.33
CA VAL A 181 -10.27 2.46 -12.52
C VAL A 181 -10.46 2.92 -11.07
N PRO A 182 -11.04 4.11 -10.79
CA PRO A 182 -11.24 4.54 -9.40
C PRO A 182 -12.16 3.63 -8.60
N ALA A 183 -13.14 2.99 -9.24
CA ALA A 183 -14.07 2.09 -8.56
C ALA A 183 -13.38 0.78 -8.13
N SER A 184 -12.56 0.18 -9.00
CA SER A 184 -11.75 -1.00 -8.64
C SER A 184 -10.77 -0.68 -7.51
N LEU A 185 -10.04 0.43 -7.62
CA LEU A 185 -9.08 0.85 -6.60
C LEU A 185 -9.75 1.17 -5.27
N ALA A 186 -10.88 1.86 -5.28
CA ALA A 186 -11.64 2.17 -4.07
C ALA A 186 -12.12 0.89 -3.35
N HIS A 187 -12.53 -0.13 -4.10
CA HIS A 187 -12.90 -1.42 -3.52
C HIS A 187 -11.70 -2.07 -2.81
N ALA A 188 -10.56 -2.19 -3.50
CA ALA A 188 -9.35 -2.78 -2.94
C ALA A 188 -8.87 -2.05 -1.68
N PHE A 189 -8.83 -0.71 -1.70
CA PHE A 189 -8.41 0.09 -0.56
C PHE A 189 -9.44 0.08 0.58
N SER A 190 -10.73 0.06 0.28
CA SER A 190 -11.77 -0.05 1.31
C SER A 190 -11.72 -1.39 2.02
N TYR A 191 -11.52 -2.48 1.27
CA TYR A 191 -11.38 -3.81 1.86
C TYR A 191 -10.17 -3.83 2.79
N ALA A 192 -8.99 -3.48 2.26
CA ALA A 192 -7.76 -3.49 3.04
C ALA A 192 -7.75 -2.52 4.23
N GLY A 193 -8.40 -1.36 4.09
CA GLY A 193 -8.52 -0.37 5.16
C GLY A 193 -9.22 -0.91 6.41
N ALA A 194 -10.11 -1.90 6.25
CA ALA A 194 -10.76 -2.55 7.38
C ALA A 194 -9.77 -3.24 8.33
N LEU A 195 -8.61 -3.71 7.85
CA LEU A 195 -7.57 -4.30 8.71
C LEU A 195 -7.05 -3.34 9.79
N TYR A 196 -7.18 -2.04 9.58
CA TYR A 196 -6.65 -0.98 10.45
C TYR A 196 -7.73 -0.07 11.02
N ASP A 197 -8.99 -0.50 11.02
CA ASP A 197 -10.15 0.26 11.53
C ASP A 197 -10.24 0.34 13.07
N GLY A 198 -9.28 -0.27 13.77
CA GLY A 198 -9.22 -0.31 15.23
C GLY A 198 -10.15 -1.33 15.88
N GLN A 199 -10.84 -2.17 15.11
CA GLN A 199 -11.68 -3.23 15.67
C GLN A 199 -10.84 -4.36 16.29
N PRO A 200 -11.26 -4.96 17.42
CA PRO A 200 -10.49 -6.01 18.09
C PRO A 200 -10.16 -7.21 17.19
N GLN A 201 -11.12 -7.64 16.36
CA GLN A 201 -10.93 -8.75 15.43
C GLN A 201 -9.88 -8.47 14.35
N HIS A 202 -9.72 -7.20 13.94
CA HIS A 202 -8.74 -6.81 12.92
C HIS A 202 -7.37 -6.50 13.53
N THR A 203 -7.30 -6.20 14.83
CA THR A 203 -6.03 -5.94 15.53
C THR A 203 -5.10 -7.16 15.47
N ALA A 204 -5.63 -8.37 15.67
CA ALA A 204 -4.84 -9.60 15.55
C ALA A 204 -4.31 -9.82 14.13
N LEU A 205 -5.13 -9.49 13.13
CA LEU A 205 -4.80 -9.58 11.71
C LEU A 205 -3.71 -8.56 11.31
N ALA A 206 -3.85 -7.32 11.72
CA ALA A 206 -2.85 -6.27 11.54
C ALA A 206 -1.51 -6.67 12.19
N ASN A 207 -1.53 -7.19 13.41
CA ASN A 207 -0.33 -7.66 14.10
C ASN A 207 0.32 -8.84 13.37
N TRP A 208 -0.48 -9.73 12.79
CA TRP A 208 0.01 -10.83 11.98
C TRP A 208 0.68 -10.33 10.69
N LEU A 209 0.12 -9.33 10.00
CA LEU A 209 0.73 -8.72 8.79
C LEU A 209 2.06 -8.05 9.10
N GLN A 210 2.13 -7.26 10.18
CA GLN A 210 3.37 -6.65 10.64
C GLN A 210 4.42 -7.72 10.92
N SER A 211 4.00 -8.80 11.57
CA SER A 211 4.84 -9.90 12.01
C SER A 211 5.39 -10.78 10.88
N ASN A 212 4.59 -11.00 9.84
CA ASN A 212 4.88 -12.00 8.82
C ASN A 212 5.23 -11.39 7.47
N TYR A 213 4.86 -10.14 7.20
CA TYR A 213 5.13 -9.43 5.96
C TYR A 213 5.89 -8.12 6.17
N GLY A 214 5.94 -7.58 7.40
CA GLY A 214 6.49 -6.25 7.65
C GLY A 214 5.60 -5.12 7.15
N ILE A 215 4.30 -5.38 7.00
CA ILE A 215 3.30 -4.39 6.56
C ILE A 215 2.69 -3.71 7.78
N PHE A 216 2.79 -2.38 7.85
CA PHE A 216 2.32 -1.54 8.95
C PHE A 216 1.15 -0.64 8.50
N PRO A 217 0.43 0.04 9.42
CA PRO A 217 -0.73 0.88 9.06
C PRO A 217 -0.42 2.00 8.03
N ALA A 218 0.82 2.48 7.94
CA ALA A 218 1.26 3.48 6.96
C ALA A 218 1.43 2.92 5.53
N PHE A 219 1.32 1.61 5.35
CA PHE A 219 1.44 0.96 4.05
C PHE A 219 0.29 1.37 3.11
N ALA A 220 0.66 1.98 1.99
CA ALA A 220 -0.31 2.48 1.01
C ALA A 220 -1.00 1.34 0.23
N GLY A 221 -0.30 0.22 0.02
CA GLY A 221 -0.81 -0.90 -0.77
C GLY A 221 -1.15 -0.56 -2.21
N THR A 222 -0.53 0.49 -2.75
CA THR A 222 -0.58 0.88 -4.17
C THR A 222 0.56 0.25 -4.98
N GLY A 223 1.52 -0.42 -4.31
CA GLY A 223 2.80 -0.79 -4.88
C GLY A 223 3.85 0.31 -4.81
N TYR A 224 3.52 1.50 -4.30
CA TYR A 224 4.45 2.63 -4.14
C TYR A 224 4.43 3.19 -2.72
N SER A 225 5.63 3.48 -2.21
CA SER A 225 5.83 4.30 -1.00
C SER A 225 5.22 5.68 -1.21
N VAL A 226 4.46 6.12 -0.21
CA VAL A 226 3.87 7.45 -0.17
C VAL A 226 4.64 8.27 0.84
N LYS A 227 5.31 9.33 0.37
CA LYS A 227 6.05 10.22 1.25
C LYS A 227 5.14 10.81 2.34
N ASP A 228 5.63 10.84 3.56
CA ASP A 228 4.98 11.29 4.79
C ASP A 228 3.78 10.44 5.24
N SER A 229 3.55 9.27 4.64
CA SER A 229 2.48 8.33 5.04
C SER A 229 2.58 7.88 6.49
N TYR A 230 3.79 7.83 7.05
CA TYR A 230 4.03 7.53 8.47
C TYR A 230 3.37 8.53 9.43
N TYR A 231 3.11 9.76 8.99
CA TYR A 231 2.55 10.83 9.80
C TYR A 231 1.06 11.08 9.53
N LEU A 232 0.37 10.16 8.85
CA LEU A 232 -1.05 10.31 8.48
C LEU A 232 -1.99 10.49 9.67
N ASP A 233 -1.64 9.94 10.83
CA ASP A 233 -2.36 10.12 12.10
C ASP A 233 -2.39 11.58 12.55
N LYS A 234 -1.33 12.34 12.24
CA LYS A 234 -1.15 13.76 12.60
C LYS A 234 -1.44 14.70 11.45
N GLN A 235 -1.24 14.24 10.22
CA GLN A 235 -1.36 15.02 8.99
C GLN A 235 -2.05 14.18 7.90
N PRO A 236 -3.38 14.03 7.96
CA PRO A 236 -4.13 13.34 6.92
C PRO A 236 -3.88 13.94 5.53
N MET A 237 -3.83 13.10 4.51
CA MET A 237 -3.60 13.51 3.12
C MET A 237 -4.80 13.22 2.22
N THR A 238 -5.05 14.11 1.28
CA THR A 238 -6.00 13.90 0.17
C THR A 238 -5.43 12.91 -0.85
N ALA A 239 -6.30 12.32 -1.69
CA ALA A 239 -5.86 11.46 -2.79
C ALA A 239 -4.88 12.16 -3.74
N GLN A 240 -5.07 13.46 -4.02
CA GLN A 240 -4.13 14.24 -4.81
C GLN A 240 -2.74 14.31 -4.16
N GLN A 241 -2.67 14.57 -2.86
CA GLN A 241 -1.40 14.59 -2.12
C GLN A 241 -0.74 13.21 -2.09
N ILE A 242 -1.52 12.15 -1.88
CA ILE A 242 -1.02 10.77 -1.89
C ILE A 242 -0.38 10.44 -3.24
N LEU A 243 -1.08 10.72 -4.35
CA LEU A 243 -0.58 10.47 -5.70
C LEU A 243 0.67 11.30 -6.02
N ALA A 244 0.68 12.58 -5.65
CA ALA A 244 1.85 13.45 -5.85
C ALA A 244 3.06 13.05 -5.00
N LYS A 245 2.84 12.32 -3.90
CA LYS A 245 3.86 11.83 -2.98
C LYS A 245 4.19 10.34 -3.17
N SER A 246 3.60 9.65 -4.15
CA SER A 246 4.01 8.29 -4.52
C SER A 246 5.35 8.34 -5.25
N VAL A 247 6.41 7.82 -4.64
CA VAL A 247 7.79 8.12 -5.07
C VAL A 247 8.65 6.90 -5.41
N SER A 248 8.36 5.71 -4.87
CA SER A 248 9.15 4.52 -5.20
C SER A 248 8.41 3.21 -4.94
N SER A 249 8.66 2.22 -5.79
CA SER A 249 8.01 0.92 -5.74
C SER A 249 8.42 0.10 -4.50
N GLU A 250 7.45 -0.54 -3.87
CA GLU A 250 7.59 -1.37 -2.67
C GLU A 250 7.25 -2.83 -2.99
N TYR A 251 7.94 -3.75 -2.32
CA TYR A 251 7.83 -5.18 -2.58
C TYR A 251 7.79 -5.99 -1.29
N VAL A 252 7.21 -7.19 -1.37
CA VAL A 252 7.37 -8.24 -0.37
C VAL A 252 8.07 -9.44 -0.99
N LEU A 253 9.20 -9.83 -0.41
CA LEU A 253 10.01 -10.97 -0.85
C LEU A 253 9.86 -12.12 0.15
N LYS A 254 9.89 -13.37 -0.30
CA LYS A 254 9.97 -14.54 0.59
C LYS A 254 11.14 -14.40 1.55
N ASN A 255 10.91 -14.80 2.80
CA ASN A 255 11.94 -14.78 3.84
C ASN A 255 12.92 -15.95 3.65
N VAL A 256 13.87 -15.78 2.74
CA VAL A 256 14.96 -16.73 2.49
C VAL A 256 16.26 -16.25 3.15
N SER A 257 17.30 -17.08 3.09
CA SER A 257 18.63 -16.69 3.56
C SER A 257 19.13 -15.44 2.82
N LEU A 258 19.97 -14.62 3.46
CA LEU A 258 20.59 -13.47 2.78
C LEU A 258 21.43 -13.90 1.57
N ALA A 259 21.99 -15.10 1.59
CA ALA A 259 22.74 -15.65 0.46
C ALA A 259 21.83 -15.95 -0.74
N ASP A 260 20.69 -16.62 -0.51
CA ASP A 260 19.70 -16.93 -1.56
C ASP A 260 19.07 -15.66 -2.14
N ALA A 261 18.88 -14.64 -1.32
CA ALA A 261 18.40 -13.33 -1.75
C ALA A 261 19.46 -12.46 -2.44
N GLY A 262 20.71 -12.91 -2.54
CA GLY A 262 21.80 -12.13 -3.12
C GLY A 262 22.06 -10.84 -2.34
N CYS A 263 21.92 -10.86 -1.03
CA CYS A 263 22.05 -9.68 -0.19
C CYS A 263 23.50 -9.43 0.24
N ARG A 264 23.90 -8.16 0.14
CA ARG A 264 25.02 -7.57 0.84
C ARG A 264 24.47 -6.85 2.06
N CYS A 265 24.98 -7.15 3.25
CA CYS A 265 24.45 -6.57 4.48
C CYS A 265 25.53 -5.95 5.37
N ILE A 266 25.26 -4.76 5.90
CA ILE A 266 26.06 -4.11 6.93
C ILE A 266 25.29 -4.05 8.25
N SER A 267 26.01 -4.08 9.36
CA SER A 267 25.52 -3.70 10.69
C SER A 267 26.34 -2.54 11.23
N VAL A 268 25.67 -1.55 11.82
CA VAL A 268 26.29 -0.32 12.32
C VAL A 268 25.79 -0.05 13.73
N ALA A 269 26.70 -0.10 14.70
CA ALA A 269 26.42 0.31 16.06
C ALA A 269 25.96 1.79 16.11
N SER A 270 25.35 2.21 17.21
CA SER A 270 25.03 3.61 17.38
C SER A 270 26.30 4.45 17.54
N TYR A 271 26.27 5.68 17.02
CA TYR A 271 27.31 6.66 17.20
C TYR A 271 26.72 8.07 17.04
N THR A 272 27.37 9.06 17.66
CA THR A 272 26.94 10.46 17.57
C THR A 272 26.86 10.93 16.12
N GLY A 273 25.69 11.42 15.71
CA GLY A 273 25.45 11.96 14.37
C GLY A 273 25.01 10.93 13.32
N ARG A 274 24.84 9.64 13.68
CA ARG A 274 24.43 8.58 12.74
C ARG A 274 23.14 8.92 11.97
N SER A 275 22.18 9.59 12.61
CA SER A 275 20.91 10.00 11.98
C SER A 275 21.09 10.96 10.80
N ALA A 276 22.15 11.77 10.81
CA ALA A 276 22.44 12.75 9.76
C ALA A 276 23.25 12.15 8.59
N ASP A 277 23.82 10.95 8.77
CA ASP A 277 24.62 10.31 7.74
C ASP A 277 23.74 9.67 6.66
N PRO A 278 24.16 9.72 5.39
CA PRO A 278 23.44 9.11 4.29
C PRO A 278 23.58 7.59 4.30
N LEU A 279 22.50 6.89 3.95
CA LEU A 279 22.52 5.48 3.64
C LEU A 279 22.76 5.28 2.14
N ASP A 280 24.01 5.02 1.76
CA ASP A 280 24.42 4.80 0.37
C ASP A 280 24.32 3.31 -0.01
N PRO A 281 23.44 2.92 -0.96
CA PRO A 281 23.35 1.53 -1.43
C PRO A 281 24.65 0.96 -2.00
N ASN A 282 25.52 1.80 -2.56
CA ASN A 282 26.80 1.35 -3.11
C ASN A 282 27.81 1.06 -2.01
N PHE A 283 27.75 1.78 -0.88
CA PHE A 283 28.54 1.46 0.30
C PHE A 283 28.12 0.10 0.88
N ILE A 284 26.81 -0.17 0.99
CA ILE A 284 26.29 -1.47 1.45
C ILE A 284 26.80 -2.60 0.54
N GLU A 285 26.75 -2.42 -0.77
CA GLU A 285 27.23 -3.40 -1.75
C GLU A 285 28.71 -3.75 -1.52
N GLN A 286 29.55 -2.72 -1.37
CA GLN A 286 31.01 -2.86 -1.26
C GLN A 286 31.44 -3.39 0.12
N ALA A 287 30.88 -2.83 1.19
CA ALA A 287 31.31 -3.09 2.56
C ALA A 287 30.55 -4.23 3.24
N GLY A 288 29.39 -4.65 2.70
CA GLY A 288 28.53 -5.66 3.30
C GLY A 288 29.15 -7.06 3.34
N GLY A 289 28.66 -7.90 4.26
CA GLY A 289 28.89 -9.34 4.23
C GLY A 289 27.97 -10.02 3.22
N ALA A 290 28.37 -11.20 2.72
CA ALA A 290 27.53 -12.08 1.91
C ALA A 290 26.95 -13.17 2.82
N GLY A 291 25.63 -13.30 2.87
CA GLY A 291 24.95 -14.30 3.71
C GLY A 291 24.78 -13.92 5.18
N GLU A 292 25.51 -12.94 5.69
CA GLU A 292 25.34 -12.33 7.01
C GLU A 292 25.78 -10.86 7.01
N CYS A 293 25.35 -10.09 8.01
CA CYS A 293 25.70 -8.69 8.12
C CYS A 293 27.11 -8.50 8.68
N LYS A 294 27.93 -7.73 7.96
CA LYS A 294 29.28 -7.36 8.41
C LYS A 294 29.22 -6.06 9.21
N ALA A 295 29.81 -6.07 10.40
CA ALA A 295 29.95 -4.87 11.20
C ALA A 295 30.85 -3.84 10.49
N VAL A 296 30.36 -2.61 10.38
CA VAL A 296 31.13 -1.46 9.91
C VAL A 296 31.09 -0.35 10.98
N PRO A 297 32.18 0.43 11.13
CA PRO A 297 32.27 1.38 12.23
C PRO A 297 31.28 2.55 12.10
N LYS A 298 31.01 3.02 10.87
CA LYS A 298 30.11 4.14 10.56
C LYS A 298 29.51 3.99 9.16
N LEU A 299 28.42 4.69 8.90
CA LEU A 299 27.97 4.94 7.54
C LEU A 299 28.97 5.84 6.82
N GLN A 300 29.22 5.57 5.55
CA GLN A 300 30.14 6.38 4.76
C GLN A 300 29.40 7.55 4.14
N THR A 301 29.82 8.78 4.45
CA THR A 301 29.43 9.97 3.70
C THR A 301 30.05 9.87 2.31
N GLY A 302 29.22 9.81 1.27
CA GLY A 302 29.63 9.52 -0.11
C GLY A 302 30.98 10.12 -0.50
N ARG A 303 31.85 9.31 -1.11
CA ARG A 303 33.08 9.82 -1.73
C ARG A 303 32.69 10.96 -2.67
N LYS A 304 33.29 12.14 -2.47
CA LYS A 304 33.44 13.13 -3.55
C LYS A 304 34.09 12.37 -4.71
N LYS A 305 33.32 12.13 -5.78
CA LYS A 305 33.92 11.94 -7.10
C LYS A 305 34.31 13.31 -7.62
#